data_AF-A0A2D4HN58-F1
#
_entry.id   AF-A0A2D4HN58-F1
#
_cell.length_a   1.000
_cell.length_b   1.000
_cell.length_c   1.000
_cell.angle_alpha   90.00
_cell.angle_beta   90.00
_cell.angle_gamma   90.00
#
_symmetry.space_group_name_H-M   'P 1'
#
loop_
_entity.id
_entity.type
_entity.pdbx_description
1 polymer ?
#
loop_
_entity_poly.entity_id
_entity_poly.type
_entity_poly.pdbx_seq_one_letter_code
_entity_poly.pdbx_strand_id
1 'polypeptide(L)'
;HVTCGLTVCIFSVIHVAAHLVNALNFSLNYSEEFLALNAASYRGEDPRKFLFATVPGLTGVLMVLILFLMSTASTYAIRVSDYDIFWYTHNLFFVFYLLLILHVSRGVLKYQTNLKEHPPGCYNPNGTIEKDLPFESGFKPSLTGSTTEHFPGPLMELEPLLKSNSACAEEPKFQACFPETWLWISGPLCLYCVERLYRYIYSSYKPVTLTAVINHPCDVLEIQMMKEGFKARPGQYVILHCPSVSSLESHPFTLTMCPTATKATFGVHIKVVGDWTEKFRDQLLLHSSWDATILPVFHQRDYPKLCVDG
;
A
#
# COMPACT_ATOMS: atom_id res chain seq x y z
N HIS A 1 3.24 -11.01 4.26
CA HIS A 1 2.11 -10.23 3.71
C HIS A 1 1.19 -9.68 4.80
N VAL A 2 0.42 -10.51 5.52
CA VAL A 2 -0.56 -10.04 6.51
C VAL A 2 0.04 -9.12 7.57
N THR A 3 1.18 -9.50 8.16
CA THR A 3 1.90 -8.65 9.14
C THR A 3 2.30 -7.30 8.57
N CYS A 4 2.76 -7.26 7.32
CA CYS A 4 3.09 -6.02 6.62
C CYS A 4 1.84 -5.16 6.43
N GLY A 5 0.72 -5.76 6.00
CA GLY A 5 -0.56 -5.07 5.83
C GLY A 5 -1.06 -4.45 7.15
N LEU A 6 -1.01 -5.19 8.26
CA LEU A 6 -1.38 -4.69 9.58
C LEU A 6 -0.46 -3.52 10.01
N THR A 7 0.84 -3.67 9.78
CA THR A 7 1.83 -2.63 10.09
C THR A 7 1.55 -1.35 9.32
N VAL A 8 1.26 -1.45 8.02
CA VAL A 8 0.87 -0.31 7.19
C VAL A 8 -0.38 0.37 7.76
N CYS A 9 -1.41 -0.38 8.14
CA CYS A 9 -2.63 0.19 8.72
C CYS A 9 -2.34 0.99 10.01
N ILE A 10 -1.55 0.44 10.92
CA ILE A 10 -1.20 1.10 12.19
C ILE A 10 -0.43 2.40 11.93
N PHE A 11 0.63 2.34 11.12
CA PHE A 11 1.43 3.53 10.82
C PHE A 11 0.66 4.56 9.99
N SER A 12 -0.26 4.15 9.12
CA SER A 12 -1.16 5.06 8.41
C SER A 12 -2.07 5.83 9.36
N VAL A 13 -2.62 5.20 10.41
CA VAL A 13 -3.43 5.90 11.42
C VAL A 13 -2.60 6.94 12.17
N ILE A 14 -1.38 6.58 12.59
CA ILE A 14 -0.47 7.52 13.27
C ILE A 14 -0.11 8.69 12.34
N HIS A 15 0.18 8.40 11.07
CA HIS A 15 0.51 9.40 10.06
C HIS A 15 -0.64 10.38 9.81
N VAL A 16 -1.88 9.88 9.67
CA VAL A 16 -3.08 10.74 9.53
C VAL A 16 -3.28 11.61 10.75
N ALA A 17 -3.12 11.07 11.96
CA ALA A 17 -3.23 11.84 13.20
C ALA A 17 -2.18 12.97 13.26
N ALA A 18 -0.93 12.68 12.88
CA ALA A 18 0.13 13.70 12.79
C ALA A 18 -0.23 14.80 11.78
N HIS A 19 -0.79 14.44 10.61
CA HIS A 19 -1.24 15.43 9.63
C HIS A 19 -2.41 16.29 10.11
N LEU A 20 -3.34 15.74 10.89
CA LEU A 20 -4.44 16.51 11.48
C LEU A 20 -3.92 17.54 12.50
N VAL A 21 -2.99 17.13 13.36
CA VAL A 21 -2.32 18.05 14.31
C VAL A 21 -1.55 19.14 13.56
N ASN A 22 -0.82 18.77 12.50
CA ASN A 22 -0.09 19.72 11.68
C ASN A 22 -1.01 20.71 10.94
N ALA A 23 -2.16 20.25 10.42
CA ALA A 23 -3.15 21.13 9.79
C ALA A 23 -3.71 22.18 10.76
N LEU A 24 -3.95 21.81 12.02
CA LEU A 24 -4.32 22.75 13.08
C LEU A 24 -3.19 23.72 13.39
N ASN A 25 -1.97 23.23 13.52
CA ASN A 25 -0.79 24.07 13.80
C ASN A 25 -0.52 25.06 12.65
N PHE A 26 -0.68 24.67 11.39
CA PHE A 26 -0.54 25.58 10.24
C PHE A 26 -1.59 26.69 10.23
N SER A 27 -2.80 26.41 10.72
CA SER A 27 -3.86 27.42 10.86
C SER A 27 -3.58 28.41 12.00
N LEU A 28 -3.17 27.89 13.17
CA LEU A 28 -3.00 28.69 14.39
C LEU A 28 -1.68 29.48 14.40
N ASN A 29 -0.59 28.88 13.96
CA ASN A 29 0.77 29.44 14.01
C ASN A 29 1.19 30.09 12.68
N TYR A 30 0.29 30.84 12.06
CA TYR A 30 0.59 31.61 10.85
C TYR A 30 1.58 32.75 11.17
N SER A 31 2.70 32.81 10.44
CA SER A 31 3.69 33.88 10.60
C SER A 31 3.52 34.95 9.52
N GLU A 32 3.23 36.19 9.89
CA GLU A 32 3.21 37.32 8.95
C GLU A 32 4.61 37.71 8.46
N GLU A 33 5.66 37.30 9.18
CA GLU A 33 7.05 37.61 8.86
C GLU A 33 7.64 36.67 7.80
N PHE A 34 7.23 35.39 7.79
CA PHE A 34 7.76 34.37 6.88
C PHE A 34 6.64 33.74 6.04
N LEU A 35 6.09 34.52 5.11
CA LEU A 35 5.03 34.06 4.19
C LEU A 35 5.40 32.79 3.42
N ALA A 36 6.68 32.63 3.07
CA ALA A 36 7.17 31.46 2.35
C ALA A 36 7.10 30.16 3.17
N LEU A 37 7.01 30.22 4.50
CA LEU A 37 6.92 29.06 5.38
C LEU A 37 5.46 28.61 5.60
N ASN A 38 4.50 29.53 5.47
CA ASN A 38 3.11 29.22 5.75
C ASN A 38 2.52 28.28 4.69
N ALA A 39 1.87 27.21 5.17
CA ALA A 39 0.99 26.40 4.34
C ALA A 39 -0.42 27.02 4.23
N ALA A 40 -0.82 27.81 5.22
CA ALA A 40 -2.07 28.55 5.25
C ALA A 40 -1.98 29.87 4.48
N SER A 41 -3.09 30.32 3.91
CA SER A 41 -3.17 31.58 3.17
C SER A 41 -3.37 32.78 4.10
N TYR A 42 -3.98 32.55 5.27
CA TYR A 42 -4.22 33.57 6.30
C TYR A 42 -4.32 32.92 7.69
N ARG A 43 -4.16 33.73 8.74
CA ARG A 43 -4.24 33.29 10.13
C ARG A 43 -5.63 32.78 10.48
N GLY A 44 -5.72 31.58 11.04
CA GLY A 44 -6.99 30.96 11.42
C GLY A 44 -7.78 30.40 10.23
N GLU A 45 -7.13 30.11 9.10
CA GLU A 45 -7.77 29.40 7.99
C GLU A 45 -8.34 28.05 8.43
N ASP A 46 -9.56 27.70 8.02
CA ASP A 46 -10.21 26.45 8.42
C ASP A 46 -9.33 25.24 8.02
N PRO A 47 -8.90 24.40 8.99
CA PRO A 47 -8.07 23.22 8.73
C PRO A 47 -8.65 22.26 7.68
N ARG A 48 -9.98 22.24 7.52
CA ARG A 48 -10.67 21.41 6.53
C ARG A 48 -10.30 21.77 5.10
N LYS A 49 -9.94 23.04 4.83
CA LYS A 49 -9.43 23.45 3.51
C LYS A 49 -8.11 22.74 3.18
N PHE A 50 -7.23 22.53 4.15
CA PHE A 50 -6.01 21.75 3.91
C PHE A 50 -6.32 20.29 3.56
N LEU A 51 -7.36 19.71 4.16
CA LEU A 51 -7.76 18.33 3.90
C LEU A 51 -8.42 18.14 2.53
N PHE A 52 -9.27 19.07 2.09
CA PHE A 52 -10.07 18.87 0.87
C PHE A 52 -9.61 19.69 -0.35
N ALA A 53 -8.88 20.79 -0.14
CA ALA A 53 -8.44 21.68 -1.23
C ALA A 53 -6.97 21.54 -1.60
N THR A 54 -6.17 20.78 -0.84
CA THR A 54 -4.77 20.50 -1.20
C THR A 54 -4.63 19.12 -1.83
N VAL A 55 -3.67 18.98 -2.74
CA VAL A 55 -3.36 17.68 -3.38
C VAL A 55 -2.98 16.62 -2.33
N PRO A 56 -2.08 16.88 -1.36
CA PRO A 56 -1.78 15.90 -0.31
C PRO A 56 -2.99 15.56 0.56
N GLY A 57 -3.83 16.54 0.91
CA GLY A 57 -5.05 16.31 1.67
C GLY A 57 -6.03 15.39 0.93
N LEU A 58 -6.41 15.76 -0.29
CA LEU A 58 -7.41 15.02 -1.07
C LEU A 58 -6.93 13.59 -1.40
N THR A 59 -5.67 13.46 -1.84
CA THR A 59 -5.05 12.15 -2.10
C THR A 59 -4.97 11.32 -0.82
N GLY A 60 -4.63 11.93 0.32
CA GLY A 60 -4.57 11.26 1.63
C GLY A 60 -5.94 10.71 2.08
N VAL A 61 -7.01 11.51 1.95
CA VAL A 61 -8.37 11.06 2.28
C VAL A 61 -8.80 9.88 1.39
N LEU A 62 -8.53 9.98 0.07
CA LEU A 62 -8.85 8.89 -0.87
C LEU A 62 -8.03 7.62 -0.56
N MET A 63 -6.76 7.77 -0.20
CA MET A 63 -5.91 6.65 0.21
C MET A 63 -6.40 5.97 1.49
N VAL A 64 -6.85 6.74 2.49
CA VAL A 64 -7.43 6.19 3.73
C VAL A 64 -8.70 5.41 3.42
N LEU A 65 -9.57 5.92 2.53
CA LEU A 65 -10.78 5.21 2.08
C LEU A 65 -10.41 3.87 1.41
N ILE A 66 -9.46 3.88 0.48
CA ILE A 66 -9.02 2.65 -0.20
C ILE A 66 -8.42 1.66 0.80
N LEU A 67 -7.55 2.12 1.70
CA LEU A 67 -6.93 1.27 2.72
C LEU A 67 -7.98 0.66 3.65
N PHE A 68 -9.01 1.41 4.03
CA PHE A 68 -10.13 0.91 4.83
C PHE A 68 -10.92 -0.18 4.09
N LEU A 69 -11.27 0.04 2.82
CA LEU A 69 -11.98 -0.95 2.00
C LEU A 69 -11.15 -2.23 1.83
N MET A 70 -9.86 -2.09 1.49
CA MET A 70 -8.92 -3.21 1.37
C MET A 70 -8.82 -4.00 2.68
N SER A 71 -8.66 -3.31 3.80
CA SER A 71 -8.47 -3.95 5.11
C SER A 71 -9.72 -4.70 5.55
N THR A 72 -10.89 -4.07 5.40
CA THR A 72 -12.19 -4.65 5.78
C THR A 72 -12.46 -5.92 4.97
N ALA A 73 -12.35 -5.84 3.63
CA ALA A 73 -12.57 -6.98 2.75
C ALA A 73 -11.50 -8.10 2.91
N SER A 74 -10.31 -7.77 3.43
CA SER A 74 -9.27 -8.76 3.74
C SER A 74 -9.48 -9.53 5.05
N THR A 75 -10.50 -9.17 5.85
CA THR A 75 -10.82 -9.91 7.08
C THR A 75 -11.24 -11.35 6.78
N TYR A 76 -10.95 -12.25 7.72
CA TYR A 76 -11.27 -13.68 7.56
C TYR A 76 -12.75 -13.91 7.24
N ALA A 77 -13.65 -13.18 7.92
CA ALA A 77 -15.09 -13.31 7.73
C ALA A 77 -15.52 -13.00 6.29
N ILE A 78 -15.04 -11.88 5.72
CA ILE A 78 -15.41 -11.48 4.36
C ILE A 78 -14.74 -12.37 3.32
N ARG A 79 -13.45 -12.68 3.49
CA ARG A 79 -12.71 -13.52 2.54
C ARG A 79 -13.27 -14.94 2.41
N VAL A 80 -13.81 -15.49 3.51
CA VAL A 80 -14.44 -16.82 3.49
C VAL A 80 -15.88 -16.75 2.96
N SER A 81 -16.57 -15.62 3.13
CA SER A 81 -17.92 -15.43 2.61
C SER A 81 -17.98 -15.15 1.11
N ASP A 82 -17.06 -14.35 0.60
CA ASP A 82 -16.99 -13.97 -0.82
C ASP A 82 -15.54 -13.59 -1.19
N TYR A 83 -14.88 -14.50 -1.90
CA TYR A 83 -13.51 -14.30 -2.31
C TYR A 83 -13.38 -13.26 -3.44
N ASP A 84 -14.40 -13.09 -4.29
CA ASP A 84 -14.36 -12.13 -5.39
C ASP A 84 -14.30 -10.70 -4.84
N ILE A 85 -15.10 -10.39 -3.82
CA ILE A 85 -15.05 -9.09 -3.12
C ILE A 85 -13.64 -8.85 -2.56
N PHE A 86 -13.07 -9.85 -1.88
CA PHE A 86 -11.69 -9.77 -1.38
C PHE A 86 -10.72 -9.46 -2.52
N TRP A 87 -10.81 -10.18 -3.65
CA TRP A 87 -9.88 -10.02 -4.75
C TRP A 87 -9.96 -8.63 -5.39
N TYR A 88 -11.16 -8.16 -5.73
CA TYR A 88 -11.34 -6.85 -6.38
C TYR A 88 -10.89 -5.70 -5.49
N THR A 89 -11.29 -5.73 -4.22
CA THR A 89 -10.89 -4.70 -3.26
C THR A 89 -9.40 -4.75 -2.99
N HIS A 90 -8.78 -5.93 -2.87
CA HIS A 90 -7.34 -6.04 -2.63
C HIS A 90 -6.52 -5.47 -3.80
N ASN A 91 -6.98 -5.64 -5.06
CA ASN A 91 -6.34 -5.07 -6.25
C ASN A 91 -6.38 -3.54 -6.32
N LEU A 92 -7.15 -2.86 -5.46
CA LEU A 92 -7.06 -1.41 -5.30
C LEU A 92 -5.66 -0.95 -4.84
N PHE A 93 -4.76 -1.86 -4.45
CA PHE A 93 -3.37 -1.53 -4.15
C PHE A 93 -2.66 -0.82 -5.33
N PHE A 94 -3.02 -1.08 -6.58
CA PHE A 94 -2.48 -0.35 -7.74
C PHE A 94 -2.87 1.12 -7.70
N VAL A 95 -4.14 1.41 -7.41
CA VAL A 95 -4.66 2.78 -7.27
C VAL A 95 -4.05 3.44 -6.03
N PHE A 96 -3.93 2.71 -4.92
CA PHE A 96 -3.28 3.18 -3.70
C PHE A 96 -1.83 3.61 -3.95
N TYR A 97 -1.03 2.81 -4.66
CA TYR A 97 0.35 3.17 -4.98
C TYR A 97 0.44 4.38 -5.92
N LEU A 98 -0.45 4.49 -6.91
CA LEU A 98 -0.52 5.67 -7.77
C LEU A 98 -0.80 6.93 -6.96
N LEU A 99 -1.79 6.87 -6.07
CA LEU A 99 -2.12 7.99 -5.17
C LEU A 99 -0.98 8.30 -4.20
N LEU A 100 -0.26 7.30 -3.71
CA LEU A 100 0.88 7.50 -2.82
C LEU A 100 2.02 8.26 -3.52
N ILE A 101 2.27 8.02 -4.81
CA ILE A 101 3.24 8.81 -5.59
C ILE A 101 2.78 10.27 -5.72
N LEU A 102 1.50 10.49 -6.02
CA LEU A 102 0.91 11.84 -6.14
C LEU A 102 0.85 12.57 -4.80
N HIS A 103 0.63 11.85 -3.71
CA HIS A 103 0.46 12.40 -2.37
C HIS A 103 1.68 13.19 -1.90
N VAL A 104 2.90 12.75 -2.25
CA VAL A 104 4.15 13.40 -1.83
C VAL A 104 4.57 14.57 -2.73
N SER A 105 3.82 14.86 -3.81
CA SER A 105 4.25 15.77 -4.88
C SER A 105 4.35 17.25 -4.52
N ARG A 106 3.73 17.71 -3.43
CA ARG A 106 3.56 19.16 -3.16
C ARG A 106 4.58 19.78 -2.20
N GLY A 107 5.53 19.02 -1.66
CA GLY A 107 6.65 19.58 -0.90
C GLY A 107 6.24 20.58 0.20
N VAL A 108 5.13 20.31 0.90
CA VAL A 108 4.53 21.24 1.88
C VAL A 108 5.49 21.53 3.02
N LEU A 109 6.32 20.54 3.37
CA LEU A 109 7.39 20.69 4.34
C LEU A 109 8.61 21.34 3.67
N LYS A 110 9.00 22.50 4.20
CA LYS A 110 10.16 23.27 3.76
C LYS A 110 11.19 23.36 4.87
N TYR A 111 12.46 23.40 4.50
CA TYR A 111 13.57 23.65 5.42
C TYR A 111 14.33 24.89 4.97
N GLN A 112 14.98 25.56 5.92
CA GLN A 112 15.80 26.73 5.61
C GLN A 112 17.18 26.29 5.11
N THR A 113 17.65 26.86 4.00
CA THR A 113 18.95 26.50 3.41
C THR A 113 20.09 27.43 3.85
N ASN A 114 19.79 28.70 4.15
CA ASN A 114 20.78 29.73 4.49
C ASN A 114 20.89 29.98 6.01
N LEU A 115 21.12 28.93 6.79
CA LEU A 115 21.23 29.03 8.26
C LEU A 115 22.45 29.84 8.73
N LYS A 116 23.51 29.95 7.91
CA LYS A 116 24.72 30.70 8.24
C LYS A 116 24.52 32.20 8.05
N GLU A 117 23.80 32.58 7.00
CA GLU A 117 23.54 33.96 6.62
C GLU A 117 22.32 34.54 7.36
N HIS A 118 21.38 33.66 7.76
CA HIS A 118 20.19 34.00 8.54
C HIS A 118 19.98 33.00 9.70
N PRO A 119 20.69 33.17 10.84
CA PRO A 119 20.47 32.35 12.02
C PRO A 119 19.11 32.67 12.68
N PRO A 120 18.43 31.69 13.30
CA PRO A 120 17.15 31.92 13.98
C PRO A 120 17.26 33.01 15.06
N GLY A 121 16.44 34.06 14.96
CA GLY A 121 16.44 35.18 15.91
C GLY A 121 17.38 36.34 15.58
N CYS A 122 17.99 36.38 14.39
CA CYS A 122 18.71 37.56 13.93
C CYS A 122 17.76 38.75 13.70
N TYR A 123 18.25 39.96 13.92
CA TYR A 123 17.49 41.19 13.70
C TYR A 123 17.70 41.71 12.28
N ASN A 124 16.64 42.02 11.53
CA ASN A 124 16.77 42.58 10.18
C ASN A 124 16.78 44.13 10.24
N PRO A 125 17.91 44.81 9.99
CA PRO A 125 18.00 46.26 10.11
C PRO A 125 17.15 47.03 9.08
N ASN A 126 16.84 46.43 7.92
CA ASN A 126 16.01 47.06 6.88
C ASN A 126 14.49 46.89 7.12
N GLY A 127 14.07 45.93 7.95
CA GLY A 127 12.64 45.66 8.21
C GLY A 127 11.96 46.68 9.12
N THR A 128 12.72 47.52 9.82
CA THR A 128 12.20 48.56 10.71
C THR A 128 11.70 49.81 9.97
N ILE A 129 12.20 50.11 8.77
CA ILE A 129 11.93 51.38 8.10
C ILE A 129 10.47 51.47 7.57
N GLU A 130 9.79 50.34 7.35
CA GLU A 130 8.41 50.32 6.85
C GLU A 130 7.36 50.24 7.97
N LYS A 131 7.76 50.02 9.24
CA LYS A 131 6.84 49.89 10.39
C LYS A 131 6.70 51.15 11.24
N ASP A 132 7.54 52.17 11.03
CA ASP A 132 7.54 53.40 11.83
C ASP A 132 6.98 54.61 11.06
N LEU A 133 5.65 54.70 10.99
CA LEU A 133 4.92 55.98 10.89
C LEU A 133 4.02 56.08 12.14
N PRO A 134 3.98 57.24 12.82
CA PRO A 134 4.03 57.28 14.28
C PRO A 134 2.65 57.18 14.94
N PHE A 135 2.55 56.41 16.02
CA PHE A 135 1.59 56.66 17.08
C PHE A 135 2.31 56.84 18.41
N GLU A 136 1.75 57.72 19.24
CA GLU A 136 2.42 58.56 20.22
C GLU A 136 3.15 57.87 21.37
N SER A 137 4.09 58.67 21.88
CA SER A 137 4.84 58.57 23.13
C SER A 137 4.08 58.02 24.34
N GLY A 138 4.70 57.08 25.05
CA GLY A 138 4.29 56.75 26.41
C GLY A 138 5.13 55.67 27.10
N PHE A 139 6.06 56.11 27.94
CA PHE A 139 6.65 55.41 29.10
C PHE A 139 7.87 54.47 28.95
N LYS A 140 8.91 54.82 29.73
CA LYS A 140 10.19 54.12 29.94
C LYS A 140 10.05 52.84 30.78
N PRO A 141 10.99 51.87 30.65
CA PRO A 141 10.99 50.61 31.39
C PRO A 141 11.69 50.74 32.76
N SER A 142 11.21 50.01 33.77
CA SER A 142 11.93 49.74 35.02
C SER A 142 12.21 48.25 35.13
N LEU A 143 13.49 47.92 35.31
CA LEU A 143 14.06 46.58 35.45
C LEU A 143 14.27 46.27 36.94
N THR A 144 13.86 45.09 37.42
CA THR A 144 14.33 44.38 38.64
C THR A 144 13.43 43.14 38.83
N GLY A 145 13.84 41.90 39.12
CA GLY A 145 15.11 41.22 39.37
C GLY A 145 14.82 39.80 39.93
N SER A 146 15.75 38.84 39.76
CA SER A 146 15.95 37.55 40.48
C SER A 146 14.81 36.50 40.49
N THR A 147 14.99 35.19 40.27
CA THR A 147 15.87 34.26 41.02
C THR A 147 15.92 32.88 40.32
N THR A 148 17.06 32.21 40.50
CA THR A 148 17.53 30.92 39.95
C THR A 148 16.88 29.69 40.59
N GLU A 149 16.64 28.61 39.84
CA GLU A 149 16.72 27.21 40.33
C GLU A 149 17.28 26.27 39.24
N HIS A 150 18.02 25.24 39.67
CA HIS A 150 19.00 24.46 38.91
C HIS A 150 18.78 22.96 39.16
N PHE A 151 18.70 22.10 38.12
CA PHE A 151 18.99 20.66 38.22
C PHE A 151 19.58 20.11 36.89
N PRO A 152 20.46 19.07 36.92
CA PRO A 152 21.59 18.93 36.01
C PRO A 152 21.47 17.81 34.96
N GLY A 153 22.11 17.98 33.80
CA GLY A 153 22.31 16.97 32.75
C GLY A 153 23.11 17.55 31.58
N PRO A 154 23.90 16.76 30.83
CA PRO A 154 25.18 17.19 30.26
C PRO A 154 25.04 18.30 29.20
N LEU A 155 25.67 19.44 29.51
CA LEU A 155 25.96 20.56 28.61
C LEU A 155 26.85 20.08 27.46
N MET A 156 26.23 19.56 26.41
CA MET A 156 26.85 19.48 25.09
C MET A 156 26.24 20.60 24.25
N GLU A 157 26.80 21.79 24.46
CA GLU A 157 26.98 22.84 23.45
C GLU A 157 25.72 23.43 22.80
N LEU A 158 24.73 23.82 23.62
CA LEU A 158 23.63 24.68 23.18
C LEU A 158 23.79 26.13 23.66
N GLU A 159 25.03 26.62 23.75
CA GLU A 159 25.34 27.92 24.35
C GLU A 159 25.90 29.02 23.43
N PRO A 160 26.20 28.84 22.12
CA PRO A 160 26.50 29.99 21.27
C PRO A 160 25.32 30.51 20.43
N LEU A 161 24.16 29.84 20.37
CA LEU A 161 23.09 30.23 19.42
C LEU A 161 22.02 31.18 19.97
N LEU A 162 21.96 31.42 21.28
CA LEU A 162 20.91 32.24 21.91
C LEU A 162 21.31 33.69 22.19
N LYS A 163 22.49 34.13 21.71
CA LYS A 163 22.96 35.50 21.94
C LYS A 163 23.73 36.05 20.76
N SER A 164 23.10 36.04 19.59
CA SER A 164 23.60 36.82 18.47
C SER A 164 22.73 38.06 18.28
N ASN A 165 23.17 39.19 18.81
CA ASN A 165 22.73 40.54 18.38
C ASN A 165 23.22 40.85 16.94
N SER A 166 23.47 39.83 16.12
CA SER A 166 23.94 40.00 14.76
C SER A 166 22.78 40.37 13.85
N ALA A 167 22.98 41.41 13.06
CA ALA A 167 22.10 41.70 11.93
C ALA A 167 22.06 40.52 10.96
N CYS A 168 20.88 40.20 10.43
CA CYS A 168 20.74 39.21 9.35
C CYS A 168 21.52 39.69 8.11
N ALA A 169 22.34 38.82 7.51
CA ALA A 169 23.10 39.18 6.31
C ALA A 169 22.26 39.08 5.03
N GLU A 170 21.33 38.11 4.98
CA GLU A 170 20.38 37.92 3.89
C GLU A 170 18.99 37.52 4.44
N GLU A 171 17.95 37.63 3.61
CA GLU A 171 16.61 37.11 3.90
C GLU A 171 16.59 35.57 3.95
N PRO A 172 15.69 34.94 4.73
CA PRO A 172 15.64 33.49 4.82
C PRO A 172 15.10 32.84 3.56
N LYS A 173 15.80 31.81 3.09
CA LYS A 173 15.48 31.03 1.89
C LYS A 173 14.99 29.65 2.32
N PHE A 174 13.79 29.29 1.88
CA PHE A 174 13.14 28.02 2.20
C PHE A 174 13.05 27.14 0.96
N GLN A 175 13.46 25.88 1.09
CA GLN A 175 13.38 24.89 0.03
C GLN A 175 12.48 23.73 0.46
N ALA A 176 11.65 23.23 -0.46
CA ALA A 176 10.82 22.06 -0.23
C ALA A 176 11.66 20.79 -0.10
N CYS A 177 11.27 19.89 0.81
CA CYS A 177 11.88 18.58 0.91
C CYS A 177 11.57 17.74 -0.34
N PHE A 178 12.59 17.11 -0.93
CA PHE A 178 12.41 16.25 -2.10
C PHE A 178 11.80 14.90 -1.66
N PRO A 179 10.75 14.41 -2.33
CA PRO A 179 10.13 13.15 -1.96
C PRO A 179 11.04 11.97 -2.30
N GLU A 180 11.40 11.14 -1.32
CA GLU A 180 12.18 9.91 -1.55
C GLU A 180 11.30 8.66 -1.75
N THR A 181 10.01 8.76 -1.42
CA THR A 181 9.06 7.63 -1.40
C THR A 181 8.95 6.90 -2.75
N TRP A 182 9.08 7.61 -3.88
CA TRP A 182 9.00 7.00 -5.21
C TRP A 182 10.16 6.03 -5.48
N LEU A 183 11.33 6.28 -4.90
CA LEU A 183 12.53 5.45 -5.09
C LEU A 183 12.33 4.07 -4.44
N TRP A 184 11.80 4.07 -3.21
CA TRP A 184 11.60 2.85 -2.43
C TRP A 184 10.43 1.99 -2.94
N ILE A 185 9.45 2.60 -3.61
CA ILE A 185 8.25 1.89 -4.10
C ILE A 185 8.43 1.39 -5.54
N SER A 186 9.06 2.18 -6.42
CA SER A 186 9.14 1.86 -7.85
C SER A 186 9.92 0.57 -8.14
N GLY A 187 11.03 0.32 -7.43
CA GLY A 187 11.84 -0.89 -7.59
C GLY A 187 11.06 -2.18 -7.32
N PRO A 188 10.52 -2.38 -6.10
CA PRO A 188 9.70 -3.55 -5.77
C PRO A 188 8.46 -3.70 -6.65
N LEU A 189 7.80 -2.58 -7.01
CA LEU A 189 6.64 -2.60 -7.89
C LEU A 189 6.99 -3.07 -9.30
N CYS A 190 8.12 -2.60 -9.85
CA CYS A 190 8.62 -3.04 -11.14
C CYS A 190 8.92 -4.55 -11.13
N LEU A 191 9.63 -5.03 -10.11
CA LEU A 191 9.93 -6.46 -9.93
C LEU A 191 8.64 -7.30 -9.88
N TYR A 192 7.64 -6.86 -9.11
CA TYR A 192 6.33 -7.51 -9.05
C TYR A 192 5.64 -7.56 -10.42
N CYS A 193 5.63 -6.45 -11.16
CA CYS A 193 5.03 -6.38 -12.49
C CYS A 193 5.75 -7.29 -13.49
N VAL A 194 7.08 -7.34 -13.48
CA VAL A 194 7.88 -8.24 -14.33
C VAL A 194 7.57 -9.69 -14.00
N GLU A 195 7.53 -10.05 -12.72
CA GLU A 195 7.27 -11.42 -12.27
C GLU A 195 5.84 -11.86 -12.62
N ARG A 196 4.86 -10.98 -12.44
CA ARG A 196 3.48 -11.21 -12.91
C ARG A 196 3.37 -11.32 -14.42
N LEU A 197 4.04 -10.47 -15.18
CA LEU A 197 4.04 -10.52 -16.65
C LEU A 197 4.70 -11.81 -17.13
N TYR A 198 5.80 -12.23 -16.52
CA TYR A 198 6.47 -13.49 -16.81
C TYR A 198 5.54 -14.69 -16.61
N ARG A 199 4.85 -14.79 -15.45
CA ARG A 199 3.85 -15.84 -15.22
C ARG A 199 2.68 -15.76 -16.20
N TYR A 200 2.20 -14.57 -16.52
CA TYR A 200 1.12 -14.40 -17.49
C TYR A 200 1.50 -14.91 -18.88
N ILE A 201 2.73 -14.65 -19.33
CA ILE A 201 3.24 -15.10 -20.64
C ILE A 201 3.58 -16.60 -20.62
N TYR A 202 4.13 -17.12 -19.52
CA TYR A 202 4.63 -18.50 -19.46
C TYR A 202 3.54 -19.52 -19.10
N SER A 203 2.67 -19.19 -18.14
CA SER A 203 1.69 -20.13 -17.58
C SER A 203 0.31 -20.07 -18.24
N SER A 204 -0.10 -18.94 -18.82
CA SER A 204 -1.43 -18.80 -19.46
C SER A 204 -1.54 -19.41 -20.85
N TYR A 205 -0.43 -19.74 -21.52
CA TYR A 205 -0.47 -20.09 -22.95
C TYR A 205 -0.75 -21.56 -23.26
N LYS A 206 -0.74 -22.47 -22.27
CA LYS A 206 -1.00 -23.90 -22.53
C LYS A 206 -2.03 -24.47 -21.56
N PRO A 207 -3.30 -24.64 -21.98
CA PRO A 207 -4.28 -25.38 -21.20
C PRO A 207 -3.80 -26.83 -21.03
N VAL A 208 -4.13 -27.42 -19.89
CA VAL A 208 -3.81 -28.81 -19.57
C VAL A 208 -4.97 -29.69 -20.02
N THR A 209 -4.64 -30.81 -20.65
CA THR A 209 -5.64 -31.79 -21.08
C THR A 209 -6.01 -32.68 -19.90
N LEU A 210 -7.30 -32.74 -19.54
CA LEU A 210 -7.79 -33.68 -18.54
C LEU A 210 -7.89 -35.07 -19.15
N THR A 211 -7.26 -36.06 -18.52
CA THR A 211 -7.28 -37.46 -18.94
C THR A 211 -8.38 -38.24 -18.22
N ALA A 212 -8.53 -38.02 -16.91
CA ALA A 212 -9.56 -38.68 -16.11
C ALA A 212 -9.98 -37.81 -14.94
N VAL A 213 -11.26 -37.92 -14.57
CA VAL A 213 -11.84 -37.36 -13.35
C VAL A 213 -12.57 -38.50 -12.65
N ILE A 214 -12.16 -38.82 -11.42
CA ILE A 214 -12.66 -39.95 -10.64
C ILE A 214 -13.17 -39.41 -9.30
N ASN A 215 -14.41 -39.73 -8.96
CA ASN A 215 -14.99 -39.38 -7.67
C ASN A 215 -14.78 -40.53 -6.67
N HIS A 216 -14.19 -40.23 -5.52
CA HIS A 216 -13.92 -41.17 -4.43
C HIS A 216 -14.94 -41.01 -3.29
N PRO A 217 -15.16 -42.05 -2.47
CA PRO A 217 -15.93 -41.89 -1.24
C PRO A 217 -15.31 -40.83 -0.32
N CYS A 218 -16.13 -40.15 0.48
CA CYS A 218 -15.74 -39.04 1.37
C CYS A 218 -15.44 -37.69 0.69
N ASP A 219 -16.11 -37.39 -0.44
CA ASP A 219 -16.04 -36.10 -1.13
C ASP A 219 -14.62 -35.73 -1.57
N VAL A 220 -13.90 -36.70 -2.14
CA VAL A 220 -12.57 -36.51 -2.72
C VAL A 220 -12.62 -36.73 -4.22
N LEU A 221 -12.11 -35.76 -4.98
CA LEU A 221 -12.02 -35.82 -6.43
C LEU A 221 -10.57 -36.08 -6.84
N GLU A 222 -10.33 -37.14 -7.60
CA GLU A 222 -9.06 -37.39 -8.26
C GLU A 222 -9.11 -36.86 -9.69
N ILE A 223 -8.14 -36.03 -10.05
CA ILE A 223 -8.01 -35.46 -11.38
C ILE A 223 -6.67 -35.88 -11.95
N GLN A 224 -6.70 -36.54 -13.11
CA GLN A 224 -5.52 -36.90 -13.89
C GLN A 224 -5.42 -36.00 -15.11
N MET A 225 -4.22 -35.47 -15.32
CA MET A 225 -3.89 -34.39 -16.23
C MET A 225 -2.65 -34.76 -17.05
N MET A 226 -2.54 -34.20 -18.25
CA MET A 226 -1.34 -34.29 -19.08
C MET A 226 -0.92 -32.92 -19.61
N LYS A 227 0.37 -32.61 -19.49
CA LYS A 227 1.00 -31.36 -19.97
C LYS A 227 2.35 -31.69 -20.60
N GLU A 228 2.58 -31.20 -21.82
CA GLU A 228 3.83 -31.43 -22.53
C GLU A 228 5.03 -30.83 -21.77
N GLY A 229 6.09 -31.62 -21.61
CA GLY A 229 7.34 -31.17 -20.97
C GLY A 229 7.24 -30.91 -19.47
N PHE A 230 6.12 -31.24 -18.82
CA PHE A 230 5.95 -31.09 -17.39
C PHE A 230 6.79 -32.11 -16.62
N LYS A 231 7.70 -31.62 -15.77
CA LYS A 231 8.55 -32.44 -14.90
C LYS A 231 8.24 -32.08 -13.46
N ALA A 232 7.80 -33.05 -12.69
CA ALA A 232 7.45 -32.86 -11.28
C ALA A 232 8.16 -33.88 -10.40
N ARG A 233 8.49 -33.48 -9.18
CA ARG A 233 9.04 -34.34 -8.12
C ARG A 233 7.98 -34.64 -7.08
N PRO A 234 8.02 -35.82 -6.43
CA PRO A 234 7.12 -36.14 -5.32
C PRO A 234 7.20 -35.08 -4.21
N GLY A 235 6.04 -34.69 -3.68
CA GLY A 235 5.93 -33.67 -2.64
C GLY A 235 5.83 -32.23 -3.15
N GLN A 236 5.92 -31.99 -4.46
CA GLN A 236 5.60 -30.67 -5.03
C GLN A 236 4.08 -30.47 -5.13
N TYR A 237 3.66 -29.20 -5.14
CA TYR A 237 2.29 -28.81 -5.40
C TYR A 237 2.18 -28.13 -6.77
N VAL A 238 0.99 -28.13 -7.32
CA VAL A 238 0.62 -27.38 -8.53
C VAL A 238 -0.51 -26.43 -8.19
N ILE A 239 -0.56 -25.31 -8.88
CA ILE A 239 -1.65 -24.35 -8.75
C ILE A 239 -2.63 -24.60 -9.88
N LEU A 240 -3.87 -24.90 -9.53
CA LEU A 240 -4.97 -25.08 -10.49
C LEU A 240 -5.73 -23.78 -10.67
N HIS A 241 -5.95 -23.40 -11.93
CA HIS A 241 -6.78 -22.26 -12.33
C HIS A 241 -7.85 -22.74 -13.32
N CYS A 242 -9.12 -22.58 -12.95
CA CYS A 242 -10.27 -22.98 -13.78
C CYS A 242 -11.18 -21.77 -14.03
N PRO A 243 -11.04 -21.09 -15.18
CA PRO A 243 -11.81 -19.89 -15.51
C PRO A 243 -13.33 -20.09 -15.50
N SER A 244 -13.81 -21.32 -15.73
CA SER A 244 -15.23 -21.68 -15.73
C SER A 244 -15.86 -21.68 -14.33
N VAL A 245 -15.06 -21.82 -13.28
CA VAL A 245 -15.53 -21.76 -11.88
C VAL A 245 -15.29 -20.38 -11.29
N SER A 246 -14.07 -19.87 -11.45
CA SER A 246 -13.69 -18.53 -11.08
C SER A 246 -12.55 -18.10 -12.00
N SER A 247 -12.71 -16.95 -12.65
CA SER A 247 -11.70 -16.39 -13.55
C SER A 247 -10.43 -15.96 -12.81
N LEU A 248 -10.48 -15.83 -11.49
CA LEU A 248 -9.46 -15.13 -10.69
C LEU A 248 -8.88 -15.99 -9.57
N GLU A 249 -9.57 -17.03 -9.13
CA GLU A 249 -9.09 -17.93 -8.08
C GLU A 249 -8.16 -19.00 -8.61
N SER A 250 -7.02 -19.15 -7.93
CA SER A 250 -6.04 -20.20 -8.22
C SER A 250 -5.68 -20.89 -6.92
N HIS A 251 -5.88 -22.21 -6.86
CA HIS A 251 -5.75 -22.98 -5.62
C HIS A 251 -4.59 -23.97 -5.71
N PRO A 252 -3.69 -24.02 -4.71
CA PRO A 252 -2.59 -24.96 -4.68
C PRO A 252 -3.06 -26.35 -4.22
N PHE A 253 -2.65 -27.39 -4.94
CA PHE A 253 -2.91 -28.79 -4.61
C PHE A 253 -1.64 -29.62 -4.71
N THR A 254 -1.44 -30.52 -3.75
CA THR A 254 -0.26 -31.39 -3.74
C THR A 254 -0.40 -32.45 -4.83
N LEU A 255 0.69 -32.70 -5.56
CA LEU A 255 0.74 -33.76 -6.55
C LEU A 255 0.72 -35.12 -5.85
N THR A 256 -0.30 -35.91 -6.16
CA THR A 256 -0.43 -37.29 -5.70
C THR A 256 0.11 -38.29 -6.72
N MET A 257 0.18 -37.89 -7.98
CA MET A 257 0.78 -38.66 -9.08
C MET A 257 1.75 -37.78 -9.86
N CYS A 258 2.99 -38.23 -10.01
CA CYS A 258 4.01 -37.52 -10.78
C CYS A 258 4.20 -38.17 -12.16
N PRO A 259 4.56 -37.37 -13.19
CA PRO A 259 4.81 -37.90 -14.52
C PRO A 259 6.05 -38.81 -14.48
N THR A 260 5.92 -39.99 -15.06
CA THR A 260 6.99 -41.00 -15.16
C THR A 260 7.48 -41.07 -16.60
N ALA A 261 8.69 -41.59 -16.85
CA ALA A 261 9.24 -41.74 -18.21
C ALA A 261 8.31 -42.49 -19.19
N THR A 262 7.42 -43.34 -18.67
CA THR A 262 6.46 -44.14 -19.45
C THR A 262 5.05 -43.55 -19.52
N LYS A 263 4.69 -42.65 -18.58
CA LYS A 263 3.35 -42.04 -18.47
C LYS A 263 3.51 -40.56 -18.15
N ALA A 264 3.19 -39.71 -19.13
CA ALA A 264 3.23 -38.25 -18.97
C ALA A 264 2.02 -37.68 -18.20
N THR A 265 1.26 -38.54 -17.51
CA THR A 265 0.12 -38.12 -16.69
C THR A 265 0.57 -37.80 -15.27
N PHE A 266 0.00 -36.75 -14.71
CA PHE A 266 0.15 -36.36 -13.33
C PHE A 266 -1.24 -36.09 -12.74
N GLY A 267 -1.36 -36.09 -11.42
CA GLY A 267 -2.67 -36.01 -10.81
C GLY A 267 -2.65 -35.47 -9.40
N VAL A 268 -3.82 -34.98 -8.98
CA VAL A 268 -4.07 -34.40 -7.67
C VAL A 268 -5.34 -34.99 -7.08
N HIS A 269 -5.39 -35.06 -5.75
CA HIS A 269 -6.60 -35.37 -4.99
C HIS A 269 -7.09 -34.11 -4.29
N ILE A 270 -8.34 -33.75 -4.53
CA ILE A 270 -8.96 -32.53 -4.04
C ILE A 270 -10.12 -32.93 -3.14
N LYS A 271 -10.06 -32.56 -1.86
CA LYS A 271 -11.19 -32.71 -0.96
C LYS A 271 -12.16 -31.54 -1.18
N VAL A 272 -13.45 -31.83 -1.29
CA VAL A 272 -14.51 -30.84 -1.45
C VAL A 272 -14.90 -30.33 -0.07
N VAL A 273 -14.51 -29.09 0.25
CA VAL A 273 -14.69 -28.50 1.60
C VAL A 273 -15.23 -27.07 1.56
N GLY A 274 -15.09 -26.36 0.45
CA GLY A 274 -15.57 -24.98 0.31
C GLY A 274 -16.16 -24.67 -1.05
N ASP A 275 -16.71 -23.46 -1.18
CA ASP A 275 -17.52 -23.00 -2.30
C ASP A 275 -16.85 -23.19 -3.66
N TRP A 276 -15.55 -22.89 -3.76
CA TRP A 276 -14.79 -23.10 -4.99
C TRP A 276 -14.69 -24.59 -5.35
N THR A 277 -14.36 -25.44 -4.38
CA THR A 277 -14.20 -26.89 -4.62
C THR A 277 -15.53 -27.56 -4.94
N GLU A 278 -16.64 -27.07 -4.38
CA GLU A 278 -17.99 -27.55 -4.71
C GLU A 278 -18.37 -27.18 -6.13
N LYS A 279 -18.25 -25.90 -6.51
CA LYS A 279 -18.49 -25.44 -7.88
C LYS A 279 -17.58 -26.14 -8.89
N PHE A 280 -16.33 -26.39 -8.53
CA PHE A 280 -15.37 -27.10 -9.37
C PHE A 280 -15.73 -28.57 -9.56
N ARG A 281 -16.12 -29.27 -8.48
CA ARG A 281 -16.67 -30.63 -8.58
C ARG A 281 -17.89 -30.63 -9.50
N ASP A 282 -18.83 -29.73 -9.24
CA ASP A 282 -20.09 -29.71 -9.97
C ASP A 282 -19.85 -29.41 -11.45
N GLN A 283 -18.95 -28.49 -11.83
CA GLN A 283 -18.56 -28.26 -13.23
C GLN A 283 -17.92 -29.48 -13.90
N LEU A 284 -17.09 -30.24 -13.18
CA LEU A 284 -16.45 -31.44 -13.71
C LEU A 284 -17.39 -32.64 -13.79
N LEU A 285 -18.41 -32.70 -12.91
CA LEU A 285 -19.39 -33.79 -12.83
C LEU A 285 -20.73 -33.48 -13.50
N LEU A 286 -21.09 -32.22 -13.80
CA LEU A 286 -22.33 -31.87 -14.52
C LEU A 286 -22.32 -32.41 -15.95
N HIS A 287 -21.14 -32.62 -16.54
CA HIS A 287 -20.99 -33.38 -17.79
C HIS A 287 -21.11 -34.92 -17.61
N SER A 288 -21.49 -35.41 -16.42
CA SER A 288 -21.61 -36.84 -16.09
C SER A 288 -23.05 -37.39 -16.10
N SER A 289 -24.10 -36.58 -16.33
CA SER A 289 -25.44 -37.12 -16.58
C SER A 289 -25.58 -37.35 -18.09
N TRP A 290 -25.66 -38.57 -18.62
CA TRP A 290 -26.71 -39.56 -18.37
C TRP A 290 -26.15 -41.00 -18.29
N ASP A 291 -26.64 -41.76 -17.31
CA ASP A 291 -26.65 -43.23 -17.19
C ASP A 291 -25.61 -44.03 -17.99
N ALA A 292 -24.48 -44.37 -17.35
CA ALA A 292 -23.58 -45.41 -17.85
C ALA A 292 -23.39 -46.51 -16.81
N THR A 293 -24.42 -47.33 -16.66
CA THR A 293 -24.25 -48.75 -16.32
C THR A 293 -23.26 -49.35 -17.33
N ILE A 294 -22.07 -49.71 -16.84
CA ILE A 294 -21.12 -50.69 -17.38
C ILE A 294 -21.03 -50.74 -18.92
N LEU A 295 -20.03 -50.05 -19.51
CA LEU A 295 -19.20 -50.49 -20.65
C LEU A 295 -18.12 -49.41 -20.95
N PRO A 296 -16.92 -49.78 -21.43
CA PRO A 296 -15.84 -48.83 -21.71
C PRO A 296 -16.10 -48.16 -23.05
N VAL A 297 -16.89 -47.08 -23.05
CA VAL A 297 -17.08 -46.24 -24.23
C VAL A 297 -16.14 -45.05 -24.10
N PHE A 298 -15.18 -44.98 -25.04
CA PHE A 298 -14.38 -43.80 -25.34
C PHE A 298 -15.30 -42.66 -25.84
N HIS A 299 -16.09 -42.06 -24.95
CA HIS A 299 -16.63 -40.73 -25.19
C HIS A 299 -15.52 -39.74 -24.86
N GLN A 300 -15.07 -39.02 -25.86
CA GLN A 300 -14.16 -37.89 -25.71
C GLN A 300 -14.90 -36.83 -24.89
N ARG A 301 -14.58 -36.77 -23.59
CA ARG A 301 -15.20 -35.85 -22.63
C ARG A 301 -14.62 -34.45 -22.87
N ASP A 302 -15.49 -33.50 -23.21
CA ASP A 302 -15.12 -32.09 -23.27
C ASP A 302 -15.10 -31.51 -21.85
N TYR A 303 -13.91 -31.47 -21.28
CA TYR A 303 -13.68 -30.87 -19.97
C TYR A 303 -13.44 -29.35 -20.07
N PRO A 304 -13.74 -28.57 -19.02
CA PRO A 304 -13.41 -27.16 -18.99
C PRO A 304 -11.90 -26.95 -19.09
N LYS A 305 -11.50 -25.81 -19.67
CA LYS A 305 -10.09 -25.43 -19.77
C LYS A 305 -9.51 -25.28 -18.36
N LEU A 306 -8.54 -26.13 -18.03
CA LEU A 306 -7.80 -26.07 -16.77
C LEU A 306 -6.38 -25.62 -17.05
N CYS A 307 -5.94 -24.57 -16.36
CA CYS A 307 -4.57 -24.10 -16.41
C CYS A 307 -3.83 -24.60 -15.16
N VAL A 308 -2.57 -25.03 -15.35
CA VAL A 308 -1.73 -25.54 -14.27
C VAL A 308 -0.41 -24.77 -14.27
N ASP A 309 -0.14 -24.12 -13.15
CA ASP A 309 1.16 -23.51 -12.83
C ASP A 309 1.93 -24.46 -11.91
N GLY A 310 3.21 -24.71 -12.20
CA GLY A 310 4.03 -25.68 -11.47
C GLY A 310 5.53 -25.42 -11.59
#